data_AF-A0A661UEN4-F1
#
_entry.id   AF-A0A661UEN4-F1
#
_cell.length_a   1.000
_cell.length_b   1.000
_cell.length_c   1.000
_cell.angle_alpha   90.00
_cell.angle_beta   90.00
_cell.angle_gamma   90.00
#
_symmetry.space_group_name_H-M   'P 1'
#
loop_
_entity.id
_entity.type
_entity.pdbx_description
1 polymer ?
#
loop_
_entity_poly.entity_id
_entity_poly.type
_entity_poly.pdbx_seq_one_letter_code
_entity_poly.pdbx_strand_id
1 'polypeptide(L)'
;MNSFLQNYFRRFWENGLLFFPFFIGYAETHYRLKFFKPQYYQKFPEVIADVPIRVVKKITRSLPILIIIKDADLFPVVLQKVTVEIIANKEIKSTFEIGEKIQNNYWSKVLKVDLKELTTEQILELKVFFEIKRNNETVIFENDNFKGIKTEFRCYYSENGLPYPPDWFCGEPHFHSNFTSDQVEFGSDIVSTVTLAKAMGMNWFFVTDHSYDLDDAEGNYLKNDKNFPKWTKMLSEANKSDENDFRVIAGEEVSIGNSKRQNVHLLVVNNKKFVAGCGDSAEKWF
;
A
#
# COMPACT_ATOMS: atom_id res chain seq x y z
N MET A 1 10.34 -12.30 50.30
CA MET A 1 9.08 -11.64 49.85
C MET A 1 9.34 -10.15 49.83
N ASN A 2 9.20 -9.41 48.73
CA ASN A 2 8.42 -9.69 47.54
C ASN A 2 9.26 -9.54 46.27
N SER A 3 9.70 -10.69 45.76
CA SER A 3 10.04 -10.92 44.34
C SER A 3 8.94 -10.45 43.37
N PHE A 4 7.76 -10.12 43.89
CA PHE A 4 6.65 -9.47 43.20
C PHE A 4 6.99 -8.07 42.68
N LEU A 5 7.72 -7.24 43.45
CA LEU A 5 8.03 -5.86 43.04
C LEU A 5 9.20 -5.79 42.05
N GLN A 6 10.19 -6.67 42.19
CA GLN A 6 11.26 -6.82 41.18
C GLN A 6 10.74 -7.39 39.87
N ASN A 7 9.78 -8.33 39.89
CA ASN A 7 9.15 -8.84 38.67
C ASN A 7 8.22 -7.83 38.00
N TYR A 8 7.63 -6.88 38.74
CA TYR A 8 6.78 -5.85 38.16
C TYR A 8 7.61 -4.80 37.41
N PHE A 9 8.73 -4.34 37.98
CA PHE A 9 9.66 -3.43 37.30
C PHE A 9 10.38 -4.09 36.12
N ARG A 10 10.71 -5.38 36.23
CA ARG A 10 11.34 -6.13 35.14
C ARG A 10 10.36 -6.42 34.00
N ARG A 11 9.08 -6.73 34.27
CA ARG A 11 8.03 -6.83 33.23
C ARG A 11 7.69 -5.50 32.58
N PHE A 12 7.81 -4.37 33.29
CA PHE A 12 7.60 -3.05 32.69
C PHE A 12 8.71 -2.71 31.68
N TRP A 13 9.95 -3.12 31.96
CA TRP A 13 11.07 -2.96 31.03
C TRP A 13 11.09 -4.02 29.90
N GLU A 14 10.70 -5.27 30.19
CA GLU A 14 10.61 -6.34 29.19
C GLU A 14 9.40 -6.17 28.24
N ASN A 15 8.32 -5.49 28.66
CA ASN A 15 7.20 -5.12 27.78
C ASN A 15 7.29 -3.68 27.24
N GLY A 16 8.16 -2.83 27.77
CA GLY A 16 8.38 -1.47 27.27
C GLY A 16 9.03 -1.42 25.89
N LEU A 17 9.64 -2.53 25.45
CA LEU A 17 10.20 -2.71 24.11
C LEU A 17 9.19 -3.31 23.11
N LEU A 18 8.01 -3.77 23.56
CA LEU A 18 6.95 -4.28 22.67
C LEU A 18 6.07 -3.16 22.09
N PHE A 19 6.19 -1.92 22.58
CA PHE A 19 5.56 -0.74 21.98
C PHE A 19 6.44 -0.08 20.91
N PHE A 20 7.70 -0.50 20.77
CA PHE A 20 8.63 0.04 19.79
C PHE A 20 8.38 -0.36 18.31
N PRO A 21 7.70 -1.46 17.94
CA PRO A 21 7.43 -1.76 16.53
C PRO A 21 6.41 -0.79 15.91
N PHE A 22 5.46 -0.27 16.71
CA PHE A 22 4.40 0.62 16.23
C PHE A 22 4.89 2.02 15.86
N PHE A 23 5.96 2.51 16.49
CA PHE A 23 6.59 3.78 16.08
C PHE A 23 7.45 3.65 14.82
N ILE A 24 7.87 2.43 14.47
CA ILE A 24 8.71 2.15 13.29
C ILE A 24 7.86 1.85 12.05
N GLY A 25 6.63 1.33 12.22
CA GLY A 25 5.65 1.13 11.14
C GLY A 25 4.72 2.31 10.88
N TYR A 26 4.88 3.44 11.59
CA TYR A 26 4.04 4.62 11.45
C TYR A 26 4.34 5.33 10.12
N ALA A 27 3.65 4.92 9.05
CA ALA A 27 3.82 5.50 7.72
C ALA A 27 2.97 6.77 7.52
N GLU A 28 1.90 6.98 8.32
CA GLU A 28 1.03 8.14 8.14
C GLU A 28 1.75 9.45 8.50
N THR A 29 2.11 10.23 7.48
CA THR A 29 2.91 11.45 7.68
C THR A 29 2.11 12.64 8.22
N HIS A 30 0.80 12.50 8.42
CA HIS A 30 -0.09 13.64 8.68
C HIS A 30 -0.88 13.62 9.99
N TYR A 31 -1.11 12.46 10.60
CA TYR A 31 -1.73 12.41 11.92
C TYR A 31 -0.79 12.91 13.02
N ARG A 32 -1.38 13.46 14.09
CA ARG A 32 -0.65 14.07 15.21
C ARG A 32 -1.28 13.65 16.53
N LEU A 33 -0.51 12.97 17.37
CA LEU A 33 -0.81 12.92 18.80
C LEU A 33 -0.59 14.33 19.39
N LYS A 34 -1.48 14.78 20.29
CA LYS A 34 -1.57 16.19 20.77
C LYS A 34 -0.24 16.84 21.21
N PHE A 35 0.78 16.05 21.57
CA PHE A 35 2.08 16.53 22.03
C PHE A 35 3.29 15.99 21.24
N PHE A 36 3.07 15.13 20.24
CA PHE A 36 4.15 14.53 19.45
C PHE A 36 3.91 14.77 17.96
N LYS A 37 4.92 15.33 17.29
CA LYS A 37 4.96 15.33 15.82
C LYS A 37 5.63 14.03 15.39
N PRO A 38 5.02 13.25 14.49
CA PRO A 38 5.70 12.10 13.90
C PRO A 38 7.04 12.51 13.29
N GLN A 39 8.02 11.59 13.32
CA GLN A 39 9.33 11.80 12.71
C GLN A 39 9.22 12.15 11.22
N TYR A 40 8.22 11.59 10.54
CA TYR A 40 7.98 11.77 9.11
C TYR A 40 6.99 12.90 8.79
N TYR A 41 6.58 13.69 9.79
CA TYR A 41 5.59 14.75 9.56
C TYR A 41 6.06 15.74 8.50
N GLN A 42 5.24 15.90 7.47
CA GLN A 42 5.44 16.89 6.43
C GLN A 42 4.18 17.73 6.23
N LYS A 43 4.36 18.95 5.73
CA LYS A 43 3.25 19.78 5.29
C LYS A 43 3.07 19.61 3.80
N PHE A 44 3.09 18.39 3.25
CA PHE A 44 3.13 18.09 1.81
C PHE A 44 2.42 16.75 1.61
N PRO A 45 1.60 16.51 0.57
CA PRO A 45 0.93 15.21 0.41
C PRO A 45 1.96 14.08 0.35
N GLU A 46 1.58 12.87 0.74
CA GLU A 46 2.46 11.71 0.55
C GLU A 46 2.55 11.43 -0.94
N VAL A 47 3.78 11.25 -1.43
CA VAL A 47 4.06 10.97 -2.84
C VAL A 47 4.89 9.70 -2.87
N ILE A 48 4.37 8.67 -3.53
CA ILE A 48 4.97 7.34 -3.52
C ILE A 48 4.92 6.76 -4.94
N ALA A 49 6.01 6.16 -5.38
CA ALA A 49 6.03 5.19 -6.46
C ALA A 49 6.07 3.78 -5.88
N ASP A 50 5.50 2.83 -6.61
CA ASP A 50 5.67 1.41 -6.35
C ASP A 50 5.88 0.65 -7.67
N VAL A 51 6.66 -0.43 -7.59
CA VAL A 51 7.16 -1.17 -8.75
C VAL A 51 7.03 -2.66 -8.46
N PRO A 52 6.47 -3.46 -9.37
CA PRO A 52 6.43 -4.90 -9.18
C PRO A 52 7.86 -5.47 -9.10
N ILE A 53 8.07 -6.41 -8.19
CA ILE A 53 9.37 -7.07 -8.03
C ILE A 53 9.81 -7.88 -9.25
N ARG A 54 8.88 -8.17 -10.16
CA ARG A 54 9.11 -8.88 -11.43
C ARG A 54 8.10 -8.49 -12.48
N VAL A 55 8.44 -8.63 -13.76
CA VAL A 55 7.45 -8.64 -14.84
C VAL A 55 7.74 -9.74 -15.84
N VAL A 56 6.69 -10.37 -16.36
CA VAL A 56 6.79 -11.48 -17.31
C VAL A 56 6.61 -10.96 -18.73
N LYS A 57 7.68 -11.05 -19.53
CA LYS A 57 7.75 -10.61 -20.93
C LYS A 57 6.65 -11.20 -21.82
N LYS A 58 6.23 -12.44 -21.57
CA LYS A 58 5.15 -13.12 -22.31
C LYS A 58 3.75 -12.54 -22.01
N ILE A 59 3.59 -11.89 -20.86
CA ILE A 59 2.33 -11.25 -20.43
C ILE A 59 2.30 -9.79 -20.85
N THR A 60 3.39 -9.07 -20.62
CA THR A 60 3.48 -7.64 -20.91
C THR A 60 4.87 -7.25 -21.42
N ARG A 61 4.89 -6.29 -22.35
CA ARG A 61 6.13 -5.64 -22.84
C ARG A 61 6.30 -4.24 -22.25
N SER A 62 5.54 -3.91 -21.21
CA SER A 62 5.68 -2.69 -20.42
C SER A 62 5.78 -2.99 -18.94
N LEU A 63 6.57 -2.19 -18.23
CA LEU A 63 6.67 -2.17 -16.78
C LEU A 63 5.61 -1.22 -16.22
N PRO A 64 4.59 -1.71 -15.49
CA PRO A 64 3.68 -0.84 -14.77
C PRO A 64 4.39 -0.27 -13.54
N ILE A 65 4.30 1.05 -13.37
CA ILE A 65 4.75 1.80 -12.19
C ILE A 65 3.50 2.41 -11.58
N LEU A 66 3.17 2.02 -10.35
CA LEU A 66 2.10 2.65 -9.61
C LEU A 66 2.64 3.96 -9.01
N ILE A 67 1.89 5.03 -9.16
CA ILE A 67 2.13 6.27 -8.44
C ILE A 67 0.91 6.59 -7.58
N ILE A 68 1.14 7.00 -6.34
CA ILE A 68 0.13 7.37 -5.36
C ILE A 68 0.46 8.77 -4.85
N ILE A 69 -0.57 9.63 -4.79
CA ILE A 69 -0.54 10.90 -4.08
C ILE A 69 -1.68 10.90 -3.05
N LYS A 70 -1.32 10.88 -1.77
CA LYS A 70 -2.27 10.82 -0.65
C LYS A 70 -2.25 12.13 0.17
N ASP A 71 -3.38 12.47 0.78
CA ASP A 71 -3.64 13.66 1.58
C ASP A 71 -3.49 14.99 0.82
N ALA A 72 -3.74 14.97 -0.49
CA ALA A 72 -3.73 16.17 -1.33
C ALA A 72 -5.00 17.04 -1.16
N ASP A 73 -6.03 16.54 -0.48
CA ASP A 73 -7.13 17.33 0.04
C ASP A 73 -6.68 18.32 1.13
N LEU A 74 -5.71 17.91 1.96
CA LEU A 74 -5.07 18.76 2.97
C LEU A 74 -3.97 19.64 2.35
N PHE A 75 -3.23 19.10 1.39
CA PHE A 75 -2.10 19.77 0.76
C PHE A 75 -2.18 19.70 -0.79
N PRO A 76 -3.06 20.49 -1.42
CA PRO A 76 -3.23 20.46 -2.87
C PRO A 76 -1.93 20.71 -3.65
N VAL A 77 -1.75 19.96 -4.73
CA VAL A 77 -0.57 20.02 -5.61
C VAL A 77 -0.96 19.93 -7.09
N VAL A 78 -0.01 20.28 -7.97
CA VAL A 78 -0.09 19.96 -9.40
C VAL A 78 1.05 19.00 -9.72
N LEU A 79 0.72 17.77 -10.12
CA LEU A 79 1.70 16.82 -10.65
C LEU A 79 1.99 17.22 -12.10
N GLN A 80 3.15 17.80 -12.34
CA GLN A 80 3.51 18.28 -13.67
C GLN A 80 3.95 17.12 -14.55
N LYS A 81 4.90 16.34 -14.05
CA LYS A 81 5.59 15.31 -14.82
C LYS A 81 6.08 14.18 -13.92
N VAL A 82 6.14 12.98 -14.48
CA VAL A 82 6.84 11.84 -13.90
C VAL A 82 7.88 11.32 -14.88
N THR A 83 9.11 11.14 -14.42
CA THR A 83 10.20 10.57 -15.22
C THR A 83 10.62 9.25 -14.62
N VAL A 84 10.63 8.19 -15.41
CA VAL A 84 11.12 6.88 -14.98
C VAL A 84 12.44 6.61 -15.70
N GLU A 85 13.48 6.33 -14.93
CA GLU A 85 14.79 5.91 -15.40
C GLU A 85 15.00 4.45 -15.00
N ILE A 86 15.34 3.62 -15.99
CA ILE A 86 15.61 2.20 -15.81
C ILE A 86 17.04 1.95 -16.25
N ILE A 87 17.85 1.48 -15.31
CA ILE A 87 19.21 1.01 -15.53
C ILE A 87 19.13 -0.49 -15.77
N ALA A 88 19.58 -0.89 -16.96
CA ALA A 88 19.58 -2.25 -17.45
C ALA A 88 20.78 -2.40 -18.41
N ASN A 89 20.85 -3.50 -19.17
CA ASN A 89 21.83 -3.63 -20.25
C ASN A 89 21.74 -2.50 -21.29
N LYS A 90 20.57 -1.87 -21.40
CA LYS A 90 20.32 -0.64 -22.13
C LYS A 90 19.51 0.30 -21.24
N GLU A 91 19.98 1.52 -21.05
CA GLU A 91 19.25 2.54 -20.30
C GLU A 91 17.95 2.91 -21.01
N ILE A 92 16.86 2.95 -20.25
CA ILE A 92 15.55 3.39 -20.73
C ILE A 92 15.11 4.58 -19.88
N LYS A 93 14.76 5.69 -20.54
CA LYS A 93 14.21 6.87 -19.90
C LYS A 93 12.86 7.20 -20.51
N SER A 94 11.82 7.21 -19.68
CA SER A 94 10.45 7.55 -20.07
C SER A 94 9.98 8.77 -19.30
N THR A 95 9.33 9.70 -20.00
CA THR A 95 8.74 10.91 -19.42
C THR A 95 7.25 10.89 -19.67
N PHE A 96 6.46 11.14 -18.62
CA PHE A 96 5.02 11.26 -18.66
C PHE A 96 4.63 12.67 -18.25
N GLU A 97 4.15 13.48 -19.20
CA GLU A 97 3.57 14.79 -18.92
C GLU A 97 2.14 14.57 -18.37
N ILE A 98 1.90 14.96 -17.11
CA ILE A 98 0.64 14.72 -16.41
C ILE A 98 -0.19 15.99 -16.36
N GLY A 99 0.39 17.09 -15.87
CA GLY A 99 -0.27 18.40 -15.79
C GLY A 99 -1.57 18.42 -14.97
N GLU A 100 -1.73 17.53 -14.00
CA GLU A 100 -2.99 17.32 -13.29
C GLU A 100 -2.97 17.99 -11.91
N LYS A 101 -4.05 18.71 -11.58
CA LYS A 101 -4.24 19.28 -10.24
C LYS A 101 -4.92 18.23 -9.36
N ILE A 102 -4.25 17.86 -8.26
CA ILE A 102 -4.70 16.79 -7.37
C ILE A 102 -5.13 17.41 -6.03
N GLN A 103 -6.36 17.11 -5.64
CA GLN A 103 -7.02 17.68 -4.45
C GLN A 103 -7.82 16.65 -3.66
N ASN A 104 -7.70 15.37 -4.01
CA ASN A 104 -8.41 14.27 -3.36
C ASN A 104 -7.55 13.71 -2.23
N ASN A 105 -8.17 13.04 -1.26
CA ASN A 105 -7.44 12.37 -0.20
C ASN A 105 -6.58 11.21 -0.74
N TYR A 106 -7.05 10.50 -1.75
CA TYR A 106 -6.31 9.44 -2.41
C TYR A 106 -6.40 9.61 -3.93
N TRP A 107 -5.25 9.65 -4.59
CA TRP A 107 -5.13 9.66 -6.04
C TRP A 107 -4.05 8.68 -6.44
N SER A 108 -4.31 7.88 -7.48
CA SER A 108 -3.36 6.92 -8.00
C SER A 108 -3.42 6.83 -9.51
N LYS A 109 -2.33 6.36 -10.11
CA LYS A 109 -2.23 6.11 -11.55
C LYS A 109 -1.17 5.06 -11.84
N VAL A 110 -1.41 4.19 -12.82
CA VAL A 110 -0.38 3.30 -13.36
C VAL A 110 0.23 3.91 -14.62
N LEU A 111 1.53 4.14 -14.58
CA LEU A 111 2.34 4.52 -15.74
C LEU A 111 2.94 3.27 -16.38
N LYS A 112 2.93 3.17 -17.70
CA LYS A 112 3.46 2.00 -18.43
C LYS A 112 4.73 2.39 -19.18
N VAL A 113 5.88 1.92 -18.69
CA VAL A 113 7.18 2.14 -19.34
C VAL A 113 7.43 1.04 -20.36
N ASP A 114 7.73 1.40 -21.61
CA ASP A 114 7.96 0.41 -22.68
C ASP A 114 9.30 -0.32 -22.48
N LEU A 115 9.27 -1.66 -22.46
CA LEU A 115 10.43 -2.53 -22.34
C LEU A 115 10.73 -3.30 -23.63
N LYS A 116 10.15 -2.93 -24.78
CA LYS A 116 10.34 -3.66 -26.06
C LYS A 116 11.79 -3.81 -26.47
N GLU A 117 12.64 -2.85 -26.13
CA GLU A 117 14.06 -2.89 -26.47
C GLU A 117 14.84 -3.90 -25.62
N LEU A 118 14.28 -4.34 -24.49
CA LEU A 118 14.84 -5.40 -23.67
C LEU A 118 14.42 -6.77 -24.21
N THR A 119 15.43 -7.54 -24.62
CA THR A 119 15.25 -8.86 -25.22
C THR A 119 15.56 -9.99 -24.25
N THR A 120 16.52 -9.82 -23.34
CA THR A 120 16.95 -10.85 -22.39
C THR A 120 16.41 -10.60 -20.99
N GLU A 121 16.20 -11.67 -20.24
CA GLU A 121 15.89 -11.57 -18.82
C GLU A 121 17.06 -11.01 -18.01
N GLN A 122 16.75 -10.13 -17.07
CA GLN A 122 17.72 -9.33 -16.31
C GLN A 122 17.07 -8.62 -15.12
N ILE A 123 17.89 -8.12 -14.19
CA ILE A 123 17.43 -7.20 -13.15
C ILE A 123 17.42 -5.78 -13.71
N LEU A 124 16.32 -5.07 -13.48
CA LEU A 124 16.15 -3.67 -13.77
C LEU A 124 16.30 -2.90 -12.46
N GLU A 125 17.18 -1.90 -12.42
CA GLU A 125 17.21 -0.93 -11.31
C GLU A 125 16.47 0.34 -11.75
N LEU A 126 15.60 0.86 -10.89
CA LEU A 126 14.71 1.96 -11.28
C LEU A 126 14.81 3.16 -10.37
N LYS A 127 14.57 4.33 -10.98
CA LYS A 127 14.30 5.58 -10.30
C LYS A 127 13.08 6.25 -10.89
N VAL A 128 12.20 6.75 -10.04
CA VAL A 128 10.99 7.47 -10.42
C VAL A 128 11.10 8.89 -9.89
N PHE A 129 11.16 9.88 -10.77
CA PHE A 129 11.25 11.28 -10.42
C PHE A 129 9.90 11.96 -10.61
N PHE A 130 9.39 12.56 -9.54
CA PHE A 130 8.15 13.33 -9.54
C PHE A 130 8.49 14.82 -9.61
N GLU A 131 7.99 15.52 -10.62
CA GLU A 131 8.04 16.98 -10.69
C GLU A 131 6.68 17.55 -10.27
N ILE A 132 6.64 18.18 -9.09
CA ILE A 132 5.39 18.62 -8.47
C ILE A 132 5.47 20.12 -8.19
N LYS A 133 4.43 20.85 -8.61
CA LYS A 133 4.28 22.28 -8.34
C LYS A 133 3.34 22.52 -7.16
N ARG A 134 3.77 23.38 -6.24
CA ARG A 134 2.95 23.88 -5.13
C ARG A 134 3.36 25.29 -4.73
N ASN A 135 2.39 26.18 -4.52
CA ASN A 135 2.63 27.56 -4.11
C ASN A 135 3.67 28.31 -4.98
N ASN A 136 3.63 28.07 -6.29
CA ASN A 136 4.58 28.58 -7.30
C ASN A 136 6.01 28.01 -7.26
N GLU A 137 6.31 27.11 -6.34
CA GLU A 137 7.58 26.38 -6.31
C GLU A 137 7.40 25.01 -6.98
N THR A 138 8.42 24.56 -7.69
CA THR A 138 8.52 23.20 -8.22
C THR A 138 9.51 22.42 -7.38
N VAL A 139 9.09 21.26 -6.89
CA VAL A 139 9.88 20.34 -6.09
C VAL A 139 10.00 19.02 -6.84
N ILE A 140 11.17 18.38 -6.72
CA ILE A 140 11.45 17.08 -7.32
C ILE A 140 11.66 16.06 -6.20
N PHE A 141 10.96 14.93 -6.28
CA PHE A 141 11.13 13.78 -5.39
C PHE A 141 11.63 12.57 -6.18
N GLU A 142 12.51 11.76 -5.58
CA GLU A 142 12.99 10.49 -6.13
C GLU A 142 12.34 9.36 -5.34
N ASN A 143 11.56 8.52 -6.03
CA ASN A 143 10.80 7.36 -5.56
C ASN A 143 9.67 7.68 -4.58
N ASP A 144 9.93 8.50 -3.56
CA ASP A 144 8.96 8.97 -2.59
C ASP A 144 9.44 10.28 -1.94
N ASN A 145 8.62 10.84 -1.04
CA ASN A 145 8.99 12.04 -0.28
C ASN A 145 9.23 11.79 1.22
N PHE A 146 9.53 10.56 1.62
CA PHE A 146 9.84 10.22 3.00
C PHE A 146 11.24 10.68 3.39
N LYS A 147 11.34 11.36 4.53
CA LYS A 147 12.61 11.93 5.01
C LYS A 147 13.47 10.86 5.67
N GLY A 148 14.70 10.73 5.21
CA GLY A 148 15.72 9.88 5.85
C GLY A 148 15.59 8.39 5.57
N ILE A 149 14.62 7.99 4.73
CA ILE A 149 14.50 6.65 4.16
C ILE A 149 14.80 6.80 2.67
N LYS A 150 15.65 5.92 2.15
CA LYS A 150 15.93 5.87 0.71
C LYS A 150 15.29 4.60 0.16
N THR A 151 14.32 4.76 -0.72
CA THR A 151 13.69 3.64 -1.43
C THR A 151 14.49 3.34 -2.68
N GLU A 152 14.77 2.05 -2.92
CA GLU A 152 15.46 1.56 -4.10
C GLU A 152 14.61 0.49 -4.77
N PHE A 153 14.35 0.65 -6.06
CA PHE A 153 13.50 -0.28 -6.81
C PHE A 153 14.32 -1.22 -7.67
N ARG A 154 13.99 -2.51 -7.57
CA ARG A 154 14.49 -3.56 -8.43
C ARG A 154 13.33 -4.39 -8.96
N CYS A 155 13.30 -4.59 -10.27
CA CYS A 155 12.34 -5.45 -10.94
C CYS A 155 13.07 -6.51 -11.75
N TYR A 156 12.74 -7.78 -11.55
CA TYR A 156 13.23 -8.85 -12.40
C TYR A 156 12.41 -8.95 -13.69
N TYR A 157 13.02 -8.60 -14.82
CA TYR A 157 12.44 -8.79 -16.14
C TYR A 157 12.63 -10.25 -16.55
N SER A 158 11.57 -11.05 -16.53
CA SER A 158 11.64 -12.50 -16.79
C SER A 158 11.04 -12.88 -18.14
N GLU A 159 11.62 -13.89 -18.79
CA GLU A 159 11.02 -14.45 -20.01
C GLU A 159 9.86 -15.41 -19.71
N ASN A 160 9.84 -16.00 -18.52
CA ASN A 160 8.95 -17.09 -18.14
C ASN A 160 8.04 -16.72 -16.97
N GLY A 161 6.93 -17.45 -16.85
CA GLY A 161 6.02 -17.33 -15.72
C GLY A 161 6.65 -17.80 -14.40
N LEU A 162 5.87 -17.75 -13.32
CA LEU A 162 6.28 -18.37 -12.06
C LEU A 162 6.33 -19.90 -12.21
N PRO A 163 7.20 -20.60 -11.46
CA PRO A 163 7.42 -22.04 -11.65
C PRO A 163 6.31 -22.84 -10.94
N TYR A 164 5.17 -23.02 -11.59
CA TYR A 164 4.08 -23.87 -11.12
C TYR A 164 3.61 -24.86 -12.21
N PRO A 165 3.02 -26.01 -11.83
CA PRO A 165 2.54 -27.00 -12.80
C PRO A 165 1.45 -26.44 -13.72
N PRO A 166 1.20 -27.07 -14.89
CA PRO A 166 0.02 -26.77 -15.70
C PRO A 166 -1.27 -26.81 -14.86
N ASP A 167 -2.22 -25.93 -15.17
CA ASP A 167 -3.51 -25.78 -14.48
C ASP A 167 -3.45 -25.33 -13.01
N TRP A 168 -2.28 -24.93 -12.52
CA TRP A 168 -2.15 -24.22 -11.24
C TRP A 168 -2.21 -22.71 -11.44
N PHE A 169 -2.71 -22.01 -10.42
CA PHE A 169 -2.87 -20.57 -10.41
C PHE A 169 -2.17 -19.97 -9.20
N CYS A 170 -1.27 -19.02 -9.43
CA CYS A 170 -0.54 -18.33 -8.37
C CYS A 170 -1.26 -17.05 -7.96
N GLY A 171 -1.19 -16.68 -6.68
CA GLY A 171 -1.80 -15.45 -6.20
C GLY A 171 -1.35 -15.03 -4.81
N GLU A 172 -1.90 -13.91 -4.37
CA GLU A 172 -1.62 -13.26 -3.09
C GLU A 172 -2.82 -13.42 -2.14
N PRO A 173 -2.72 -14.20 -1.06
CA PRO A 173 -3.82 -14.39 -0.12
C PRO A 173 -4.04 -13.21 0.84
N HIS A 174 -3.12 -12.25 0.96
CA HIS A 174 -3.21 -11.19 1.96
C HIS A 174 -2.75 -9.86 1.37
N PHE A 175 -3.71 -9.10 0.84
CA PHE A 175 -3.47 -7.78 0.25
C PHE A 175 -4.40 -6.73 0.86
N HIS A 176 -3.81 -5.65 1.37
CA HIS A 176 -4.51 -4.45 1.82
C HIS A 176 -4.66 -3.47 0.67
N SER A 177 -5.89 -3.03 0.43
CA SER A 177 -6.20 -2.01 -0.55
C SER A 177 -6.25 -0.61 0.08
N ASN A 178 -6.62 0.40 -0.71
CA ASN A 178 -6.86 1.75 -0.22
C ASN A 178 -8.07 1.87 0.73
N PHE A 179 -8.79 0.78 1.01
CA PHE A 179 -9.83 0.73 2.03
C PHE A 179 -9.29 0.47 3.45
N THR A 180 -8.12 -0.16 3.56
CA THR A 180 -7.23 -0.03 4.72
C THR A 180 -6.63 1.37 4.68
N SER A 181 -6.90 2.16 5.71
CA SER A 181 -6.46 3.56 5.78
C SER A 181 -6.62 4.07 7.20
N ASP A 182 -5.70 3.63 8.06
CA ASP A 182 -5.61 4.05 9.45
C ASP A 182 -4.35 4.90 9.69
N GLN A 183 -3.95 5.01 10.96
CA GLN A 183 -2.81 5.83 11.35
C GLN A 183 -1.44 5.22 11.08
N VAL A 184 -1.41 3.96 10.70
CA VAL A 184 -0.21 3.13 10.57
C VAL A 184 -0.06 2.68 9.13
N GLU A 185 -1.16 2.31 8.48
CA GLU A 185 -1.18 1.61 7.21
C GLU A 185 -2.20 2.19 6.22
N PHE A 186 -1.81 2.17 4.95
CA PHE A 186 -2.76 2.27 3.83
C PHE A 186 -2.29 1.42 2.66
N GLY A 187 -3.24 0.95 1.84
CA GLY A 187 -2.94 0.12 0.68
C GLY A 187 -3.04 0.83 -0.68
N SER A 188 -2.81 0.05 -1.74
CA SER A 188 -2.99 0.47 -3.14
C SER A 188 -4.42 0.27 -3.62
N ASP A 189 -4.87 1.03 -4.62
CA ASP A 189 -6.19 0.77 -5.20
C ASP A 189 -6.24 -0.57 -5.96
N ILE A 190 -7.39 -1.24 -5.89
CA ILE A 190 -7.59 -2.60 -6.41
C ILE A 190 -7.29 -2.68 -7.92
N VAL A 191 -7.68 -1.67 -8.70
CA VAL A 191 -7.53 -1.66 -10.17
C VAL A 191 -6.06 -1.58 -10.58
N SER A 192 -5.30 -0.71 -9.91
CA SER A 192 -3.85 -0.64 -10.09
C SER A 192 -3.18 -1.95 -9.70
N THR A 193 -3.56 -2.55 -8.58
CA THR A 193 -3.00 -3.82 -8.10
C THR A 193 -3.24 -4.96 -9.07
N VAL A 194 -4.41 -5.07 -9.70
CA VAL A 194 -4.66 -6.04 -10.79
C VAL A 194 -3.63 -5.88 -11.90
N THR A 195 -3.32 -4.64 -12.31
CA THR A 195 -2.35 -4.37 -13.37
C THR A 195 -0.94 -4.83 -12.99
N LEU A 196 -0.50 -4.55 -11.76
CA LEU A 196 0.83 -4.95 -11.27
C LEU A 196 0.91 -6.47 -11.06
N ALA A 197 -0.11 -7.08 -10.46
CA ALA A 197 -0.18 -8.52 -10.21
C ALA A 197 -0.20 -9.34 -11.50
N LYS A 198 -0.98 -8.92 -12.51
CA LYS A 198 -0.94 -9.51 -13.85
C LYS A 198 0.46 -9.44 -14.44
N ALA A 199 1.13 -8.29 -14.36
CA ALA A 199 2.49 -8.12 -14.88
C ALA A 199 3.49 -9.06 -14.18
N MET A 200 3.34 -9.31 -12.88
CA MET A 200 4.16 -10.26 -12.13
C MET A 200 3.94 -11.73 -12.54
N GLY A 201 2.84 -12.03 -13.21
CA GLY A 201 2.43 -13.39 -13.57
C GLY A 201 1.55 -14.08 -12.54
N MET A 202 0.89 -13.31 -11.68
CA MET A 202 -0.15 -13.82 -10.78
C MET A 202 -1.47 -13.99 -11.53
N ASN A 203 -2.38 -14.76 -10.95
CA ASN A 203 -3.70 -15.09 -11.48
C ASN A 203 -4.83 -14.65 -10.57
N TRP A 204 -4.55 -14.38 -9.29
CA TRP A 204 -5.56 -13.93 -8.35
C TRP A 204 -4.94 -13.20 -7.16
N PHE A 205 -5.74 -12.44 -6.43
CA PHE A 205 -5.44 -12.04 -5.06
C PHE A 205 -6.71 -11.92 -4.22
N PHE A 206 -6.54 -11.94 -2.89
CA PHE A 206 -7.59 -11.63 -1.95
C PHE A 206 -7.46 -10.18 -1.48
N VAL A 207 -8.55 -9.42 -1.52
CA VAL A 207 -8.61 -8.09 -0.88
C VAL A 207 -8.99 -8.33 0.56
N THR A 208 -8.07 -8.12 1.50
CA THR A 208 -8.23 -8.47 2.91
C THR A 208 -7.91 -7.29 3.80
N ASP A 209 -8.58 -6.16 3.54
CA ASP A 209 -8.48 -4.97 4.36
C ASP A 209 -8.86 -5.25 5.82
N HIS A 210 -8.32 -4.46 6.75
CA HIS A 210 -8.65 -4.60 8.17
C HIS A 210 -10.14 -4.38 8.39
N SER A 211 -10.81 -5.31 9.06
CA SER A 211 -12.26 -5.20 9.25
C SER A 211 -12.65 -4.00 10.11
N TYR A 212 -11.78 -3.55 11.01
CA TYR A 212 -11.99 -2.32 11.77
C TYR A 212 -11.91 -1.06 10.90
N ASP A 213 -11.11 -1.05 9.83
CA ASP A 213 -11.09 0.08 8.89
C ASP A 213 -12.32 0.08 7.98
N LEU A 214 -12.82 -1.12 7.65
CA LEU A 214 -13.95 -1.31 6.75
C LEU A 214 -15.29 -0.89 7.38
N ASP A 215 -15.35 -0.76 8.71
CA ASP A 215 -16.52 -0.25 9.42
C ASP A 215 -16.51 1.27 9.64
N ASP A 216 -15.48 1.98 9.19
CA ASP A 216 -15.43 3.43 9.28
C ASP A 216 -16.41 4.16 8.36
N ALA A 217 -16.73 5.39 8.77
CA ALA A 217 -17.30 6.40 7.91
C ALA A 217 -16.28 6.86 6.86
N GLU A 218 -16.80 7.21 5.69
CA GLU A 218 -15.97 7.71 4.59
C GLU A 218 -15.31 9.04 4.96
N GLY A 219 -13.99 9.13 4.74
CA GLY A 219 -13.21 10.32 5.03
C GLY A 219 -12.98 10.60 6.52
N ASN A 220 -13.38 9.69 7.41
CA ASN A 220 -13.08 9.79 8.84
C ASN A 220 -12.90 8.42 9.49
N TYR A 221 -11.64 7.97 9.54
CA TYR A 221 -11.21 6.71 10.15
C TYR A 221 -11.29 6.67 11.68
N LEU A 222 -11.80 7.72 12.33
CA LEU A 222 -12.03 7.77 13.78
C LEU A 222 -13.50 7.61 14.15
N LYS A 223 -14.36 7.32 13.16
CA LYS A 223 -15.80 7.26 13.34
C LYS A 223 -16.37 6.09 12.55
N ASN A 224 -16.78 5.05 13.25
CA ASN A 224 -17.47 3.91 12.65
C ASN A 224 -18.86 4.31 12.10
N ASP A 225 -19.28 3.67 11.02
CA ASP A 225 -20.59 3.76 10.38
C ASP A 225 -21.25 2.38 10.33
N LYS A 226 -22.43 2.27 10.96
CA LYS A 226 -23.19 1.01 11.06
C LYS A 226 -23.69 0.47 9.71
N ASN A 227 -23.64 1.27 8.65
CA ASN A 227 -24.01 0.85 7.30
C ASN A 227 -22.84 0.29 6.50
N PHE A 228 -21.62 0.28 7.07
CA PHE A 228 -20.40 -0.25 6.45
C PHE A 228 -20.17 0.24 5.01
N PRO A 229 -20.10 1.56 4.79
CA PRO A 229 -19.98 2.13 3.44
C PRO A 229 -18.66 1.72 2.76
N LYS A 230 -17.54 1.73 3.50
CA LYS A 230 -16.24 1.27 2.99
C LYS A 230 -16.26 -0.21 2.59
N TRP A 231 -16.75 -1.10 3.46
CA TRP A 231 -16.96 -2.52 3.13
C TRP A 231 -17.76 -2.70 1.84
N THR A 232 -18.89 -2.01 1.71
CA THR A 232 -19.77 -2.14 0.54
C THR A 232 -19.07 -1.65 -0.74
N LYS A 233 -18.30 -0.57 -0.65
CA LYS A 233 -17.49 -0.05 -1.77
C LYS A 233 -16.36 -1.00 -2.14
N MET A 234 -15.61 -1.51 -1.17
CA MET A 234 -14.55 -2.51 -1.40
C MET A 234 -15.11 -3.74 -2.12
N LEU A 235 -16.22 -4.30 -1.64
CA LEU A 235 -16.92 -5.40 -2.32
C LEU A 235 -17.30 -5.02 -3.76
N SER A 236 -17.83 -3.82 -3.99
CA SER A 236 -18.18 -3.37 -5.33
C SER A 236 -16.97 -3.23 -6.24
N GLU A 237 -15.85 -2.73 -5.76
CA GLU A 237 -14.62 -2.50 -6.54
C GLU A 237 -13.89 -3.81 -6.84
N ALA A 238 -13.82 -4.72 -5.86
CA ALA A 238 -13.33 -6.08 -6.05
C ALA A 238 -14.14 -6.80 -7.14
N ASN A 239 -15.48 -6.77 -7.05
CA ASN A 239 -16.34 -7.41 -8.05
C ASN A 239 -16.22 -6.78 -9.46
N LYS A 240 -15.96 -5.48 -9.56
CA LYS A 240 -15.73 -4.80 -10.85
C LYS A 240 -14.36 -5.12 -11.45
N SER A 241 -13.40 -5.48 -10.60
CA SER A 241 -12.02 -5.80 -10.99
C SER A 241 -11.79 -7.30 -11.16
N ASP A 242 -12.78 -8.13 -10.81
CA ASP A 242 -12.77 -9.58 -11.04
C ASP A 242 -12.96 -9.87 -12.54
N GLU A 243 -11.96 -10.52 -13.15
CA GLU A 243 -11.91 -10.79 -14.58
C GLU A 243 -11.79 -12.31 -14.85
N ASN A 244 -12.14 -12.75 -16.05
CA ASN A 244 -12.08 -14.18 -16.40
C ASN A 244 -10.64 -14.74 -16.34
N ASP A 245 -9.64 -13.92 -16.68
CA ASP A 245 -8.23 -14.27 -16.71
C ASP A 245 -7.47 -13.88 -15.42
N PHE A 246 -8.14 -13.20 -14.49
CA PHE A 246 -7.56 -12.81 -13.20
C PHE A 246 -8.62 -12.60 -12.14
N ARG A 247 -8.53 -13.35 -11.04
CA ARG A 247 -9.57 -13.34 -10.00
C ARG A 247 -9.27 -12.33 -8.90
N VAL A 248 -10.26 -11.50 -8.58
CA VAL A 248 -10.20 -10.60 -7.42
C VAL A 248 -11.26 -11.07 -6.43
N ILE A 249 -10.81 -11.56 -5.28
CA ILE A 249 -11.71 -12.17 -4.29
C ILE A 249 -11.74 -11.28 -3.05
N ALA A 250 -12.89 -10.69 -2.79
CA ALA A 250 -13.05 -9.85 -1.60
C ALA A 250 -13.09 -10.68 -0.31
N GLY A 251 -12.53 -10.11 0.75
CA GLY A 251 -12.51 -10.63 2.10
C GLY A 251 -12.17 -9.51 3.09
N GLU A 252 -11.82 -9.88 4.31
CA GLU A 252 -11.42 -8.97 5.38
C GLU A 252 -10.42 -9.67 6.30
N GLU A 253 -9.49 -8.90 6.86
CA GLU A 253 -8.63 -9.34 7.97
C GLU A 253 -9.29 -8.96 9.28
N VAL A 254 -9.72 -9.95 10.05
CA VAL A 254 -10.45 -9.76 11.31
C VAL A 254 -9.50 -9.89 12.49
N SER A 255 -9.27 -8.79 13.21
CA SER A 255 -8.60 -8.81 14.51
C SER A 255 -9.52 -9.37 15.59
N ILE A 256 -9.07 -10.43 16.27
CA ILE A 256 -9.79 -11.07 17.38
C ILE A 256 -8.86 -11.38 18.56
N GLY A 257 -9.43 -11.51 19.76
CA GLY A 257 -8.69 -11.95 20.94
C GLY A 257 -8.54 -13.47 21.02
N ASN A 258 -7.34 -13.95 21.35
CA ASN A 258 -7.10 -15.38 21.63
C ASN A 258 -7.24 -15.72 23.14
N SER A 259 -7.13 -17.00 23.49
CA SER A 259 -7.23 -17.47 24.88
C SER A 259 -6.14 -16.92 25.83
N LYS A 260 -5.08 -16.34 25.28
CA LYS A 260 -3.99 -15.67 26.01
C LYS A 260 -4.17 -14.15 26.09
N ARG A 261 -5.32 -13.61 25.67
CA ARG A 261 -5.62 -12.16 25.60
C ARG A 261 -4.64 -11.40 24.70
N GLN A 262 -4.20 -12.03 23.61
CA GLN A 262 -3.42 -11.40 22.56
C GLN A 262 -4.32 -11.20 21.35
N ASN A 263 -4.05 -10.15 20.58
CA ASN A 263 -4.68 -9.99 19.28
C ASN A 263 -4.10 -11.03 18.31
N VAL A 264 -4.98 -11.64 17.53
CA VAL A 264 -4.65 -12.51 16.40
C VAL A 264 -5.52 -12.11 15.22
N HIS A 265 -4.96 -12.18 14.03
CA HIS A 265 -5.66 -11.79 12.81
C HIS A 265 -6.04 -13.03 12.00
N LEU A 266 -7.28 -13.06 11.52
CA LEU A 266 -7.80 -14.14 10.69
C LEU A 266 -8.39 -13.59 9.39
N LEU A 267 -8.06 -14.22 8.28
CA LEU A 267 -8.64 -13.87 6.98
C LEU A 267 -10.01 -14.53 6.81
N VAL A 268 -11.02 -13.71 6.51
CA VAL A 268 -12.35 -14.17 6.12
C VAL A 268 -12.56 -13.81 4.65
N VAL A 269 -12.51 -14.84 3.79
CA VAL A 269 -12.45 -14.64 2.33
C VAL A 269 -13.76 -15.10 1.67
N ASN A 270 -14.20 -14.38 0.64
CA ASN A 270 -15.40 -14.66 -0.14
C ASN A 270 -16.69 -14.75 0.72
N ASN A 271 -16.76 -13.92 1.75
CA ASN A 271 -17.90 -13.84 2.64
C ASN A 271 -18.77 -12.63 2.29
N LYS A 272 -20.10 -12.82 2.22
CA LYS A 272 -21.05 -11.77 1.85
C LYS A 272 -21.44 -10.87 3.03
N LYS A 273 -21.04 -11.24 4.24
CA LYS A 273 -21.40 -10.54 5.48
C LYS A 273 -20.14 -10.00 6.12
N PHE A 274 -20.15 -8.72 6.48
CA PHE A 274 -19.10 -8.11 7.26
C PHE A 274 -18.93 -8.81 8.62
N VAL A 275 -17.69 -9.00 9.05
CA VAL A 275 -17.31 -9.59 10.34
C VAL A 275 -16.48 -8.58 11.13
N ALA A 276 -17.12 -7.93 12.08
CA ALA A 276 -16.47 -6.93 12.93
C ALA A 276 -15.26 -7.51 13.68
N GLY A 277 -14.10 -6.89 13.49
CA GLY A 277 -12.88 -7.11 14.26
C GLY A 277 -12.61 -5.94 15.19
N CYS A 278 -11.76 -6.15 16.20
CA CYS A 278 -11.34 -5.08 17.11
C CYS A 278 -9.99 -5.39 17.76
N GLY A 279 -9.32 -4.35 18.26
CA GLY A 279 -8.17 -4.49 19.15
C GLY A 279 -6.85 -3.91 18.63
N ASP A 280 -6.73 -3.63 17.33
CA ASP A 280 -5.46 -3.16 16.71
C ASP A 280 -5.56 -1.84 15.92
N SER A 281 -6.74 -1.21 15.83
CA SER A 281 -6.96 -0.05 14.96
C SER A 281 -6.29 1.27 15.40
N ALA A 282 -5.60 1.28 16.54
CA ALA A 282 -5.07 2.49 17.18
C ALA A 282 -6.08 3.66 17.34
N GLU A 283 -7.38 3.47 17.09
CA GLU A 283 -8.42 4.50 17.21
C GLU A 283 -8.60 4.99 18.66
N LYS A 284 -8.35 4.11 19.63
CA LYS A 284 -8.41 4.41 21.06
C LYS A 284 -7.03 4.24 21.69
N TRP A 285 -6.29 5.35 21.72
CA TRP A 285 -5.08 5.46 22.53
C TRP A 285 -5.48 5.61 24.00
N PHE A 286 -5.44 4.48 24.74
CA PHE A 286 -5.67 4.36 26.19
C PHE A 286 -7.11 4.57 26.68
#